data_AF-A0A971UKE5-F1
#
_entry.id   AF-A0A971UKE5-F1
#
_cell.length_a   1.000
_cell.length_b   1.000
_cell.length_c   1.000
_cell.angle_alpha   90.00
_cell.angle_beta   90.00
_cell.angle_gamma   90.00
#
_symmetry.space_group_name_H-M   'P 1'
#
loop_
_entity.id
_entity.type
_entity.pdbx_description
1 polymer ?
#
loop_
_entity_poly.entity_id
_entity_poly.type
_entity_poly.pdbx_seq_one_letter_code
_entity_poly.pdbx_strand_id
1 'polypeptide(L)'
;MTTASHKSVTVLDRVRECLARNEPQKGLDALNHCQDHSPQADNARAVCLMRLGRPEAAVALYRKLLLSSGVLMRQDAPAQFKSNFAAALLMTGNLSGATALLDELRGTDDPGARRLRDALGRWRRSLSPWRRGLAAIGIPPQGPIALDYAPGEL
;
A
#
# COMPACT_ATOMS: atom_id res chain seq x y z
N MET A 1 -23.97 23.11 30.54
CA MET A 1 -23.64 23.70 29.21
C MET A 1 -22.55 22.85 28.59
N THR A 2 -22.94 21.94 27.70
CA THR A 2 -22.06 20.98 27.02
C THR A 2 -21.47 21.63 25.76
N THR A 3 -20.17 21.89 25.76
CA THR A 3 -19.44 22.26 24.54
C THR A 3 -19.25 21.03 23.69
N ALA A 4 -20.14 20.83 22.72
CA ALA A 4 -19.90 19.89 21.62
C ALA A 4 -18.71 20.41 20.81
N SER A 5 -17.55 19.77 20.97
CA SER A 5 -16.38 20.00 20.12
C SER A 5 -16.73 19.60 18.69
N HIS A 6 -17.05 20.59 17.86
CA HIS A 6 -17.28 20.42 16.43
C HIS A 6 -15.93 20.03 15.79
N LYS A 7 -15.63 18.73 15.70
CA LYS A 7 -14.47 18.25 14.94
C LYS A 7 -14.68 18.67 13.48
N SER A 8 -13.86 19.59 13.00
CA SER A 8 -13.80 19.95 11.58
C SER A 8 -13.45 18.70 10.79
N VAL A 9 -14.31 18.31 9.84
CA VAL A 9 -14.06 17.16 8.95
C VAL A 9 -12.81 17.46 8.13
N THR A 10 -11.78 16.64 8.28
CA THR A 10 -10.53 16.83 7.54
C THR A 10 -10.65 16.29 6.12
N VAL A 11 -9.76 16.72 5.21
CA VAL A 11 -9.69 16.13 3.86
C VAL A 11 -9.46 14.61 3.93
N LEU A 12 -8.69 14.13 4.91
CA LEU A 12 -8.43 12.70 5.11
C LEU A 12 -9.69 11.93 5.52
N ASP A 13 -10.56 12.52 6.35
CA ASP A 13 -11.84 11.89 6.72
C ASP A 13 -12.74 11.74 5.50
N ARG A 14 -12.79 12.76 4.64
CA ARG A 14 -13.52 12.70 3.37
C ARG A 14 -12.95 11.64 2.44
N VAL A 15 -11.62 11.50 2.37
CA VAL A 15 -10.97 10.45 1.58
C VAL A 15 -11.33 9.06 2.12
N ARG A 16 -11.29 8.85 3.44
CA ARG A 16 -11.72 7.58 4.06
C ARG A 16 -13.16 7.25 3.68
N GLU A 17 -14.04 8.24 3.70
CA GLU A 17 -15.44 8.07 3.33
C GLU A 17 -15.61 7.70 1.83
N CYS A 18 -14.88 8.38 0.93
CA CYS A 18 -14.84 8.03 -0.49
C CYS A 18 -14.32 6.59 -0.70
N LEU A 19 -13.26 6.20 0.01
CA LEU A 19 -12.69 4.85 -0.08
C LEU A 19 -13.65 3.78 0.44
N ALA A 20 -14.42 4.07 1.49
CA ALA A 20 -15.45 3.17 2.02
C ALA A 20 -16.60 2.96 1.02
N ARG A 21 -16.91 3.98 0.20
CA ARG A 21 -17.90 3.91 -0.88
C ARG A 21 -17.37 3.37 -2.21
N ASN A 22 -16.11 2.92 -2.24
CA ASN A 22 -15.42 2.50 -3.47
C ASN A 22 -15.36 3.62 -4.54
N GLU A 23 -15.17 4.87 -4.11
CA GLU A 23 -15.04 6.05 -4.97
C GLU A 23 -13.62 6.67 -4.89
N PRO A 24 -12.55 5.92 -5.21
CA PRO A 24 -11.18 6.38 -5.01
C PRO A 24 -10.82 7.60 -5.87
N GLN A 25 -11.48 7.80 -7.02
CA GLN A 25 -11.26 9.00 -7.84
C GLN A 25 -11.68 10.28 -7.11
N LYS A 26 -12.84 10.29 -6.44
CA LYS A 26 -13.31 11.47 -5.69
C LYS A 26 -12.39 11.81 -4.53
N GLY A 27 -11.87 10.79 -3.84
CA GLY A 27 -10.87 10.98 -2.78
C GLY A 27 -9.57 11.59 -3.33
N LEU A 28 -9.08 11.08 -4.45
CA LEU A 28 -7.90 11.60 -5.13
C LEU A 28 -8.09 13.06 -5.57
N ASP A 29 -9.25 13.40 -6.13
CA ASP A 29 -9.58 14.75 -6.58
C ASP A 29 -9.64 15.73 -5.39
N ALA A 30 -10.23 15.32 -4.26
CA ALA A 30 -10.24 16.13 -3.04
C ALA A 30 -8.82 16.43 -2.54
N LEU A 31 -7.95 15.42 -2.51
CA LEU A 31 -6.54 15.58 -2.11
C LEU A 31 -5.76 16.48 -3.08
N ASN A 32 -6.03 16.40 -4.38
CA ASN A 32 -5.40 17.27 -5.39
C ASN A 32 -5.87 18.72 -5.25
N HIS A 33 -7.17 18.92 -5.01
CA HIS A 33 -7.76 20.25 -4.87
C HIS A 33 -7.22 21.01 -3.65
N CYS A 34 -7.05 20.32 -2.51
CA CYS A 34 -6.51 20.93 -1.30
C CYS A 34 -4.99 21.13 -1.33
N GLN A 35 -4.28 20.59 -2.33
CA GLN A 35 -2.81 20.63 -2.44
C GLN A 35 -2.07 20.18 -1.16
N ASP A 36 -2.67 19.24 -0.42
CA ASP A 36 -2.08 18.68 0.78
C ASP A 36 -1.01 17.64 0.40
N HIS A 37 0.23 17.92 0.83
CA HIS A 37 1.42 17.10 0.62
C HIS A 37 2.01 16.61 1.95
N SER A 38 1.20 16.57 3.02
CA SER A 38 1.57 15.89 4.25
C SER A 38 1.82 14.40 3.99
N PRO A 39 2.68 13.73 4.77
CA PRO A 39 2.93 12.30 4.62
C PRO A 39 1.64 11.44 4.62
N GLN A 40 0.64 11.84 5.40
CA GLN A 40 -0.67 11.19 5.47
C GLN A 40 -1.48 11.40 4.19
N ALA A 41 -1.51 12.62 3.65
CA ALA A 41 -2.18 12.92 2.38
C ALA A 41 -1.53 12.19 1.21
N ASP A 42 -0.20 12.11 1.19
CA ASP A 42 0.56 11.39 0.17
C ASP A 42 0.35 9.87 0.27
N ASN A 43 0.33 9.29 1.47
CA ASN A 43 -0.10 7.90 1.66
C ASN A 43 -1.53 7.68 1.14
N ALA A 44 -2.47 8.57 1.49
CA ALA A 44 -3.85 8.49 1.03
C ALA A 44 -3.99 8.58 -0.49
N ARG A 45 -3.17 9.42 -1.12
CA ARG A 45 -3.06 9.55 -2.57
C ARG A 45 -2.61 8.25 -3.22
N ALA A 46 -1.57 7.62 -2.69
CA ALA A 46 -1.10 6.33 -3.19
C ALA A 46 -2.12 5.21 -3.00
N VAL A 47 -2.86 5.17 -1.89
CA VAL A 47 -3.97 4.21 -1.71
C VAL A 47 -5.06 4.42 -2.76
N CYS A 48 -5.45 5.66 -3.04
CA CYS A 48 -6.42 5.96 -4.12
C CYS A 48 -5.89 5.49 -5.48
N LEU A 49 -4.61 5.75 -5.79
CA LEU A 49 -3.97 5.32 -7.03
C LEU A 49 -3.96 3.79 -7.19
N MET A 50 -3.63 3.04 -6.13
CA MET A 50 -3.71 1.58 -6.14
C MET A 50 -5.13 1.10 -6.46
N ARG A 51 -6.15 1.65 -5.79
CA ARG A 51 -7.56 1.28 -6.00
C ARG A 51 -8.11 1.69 -7.36
N LEU A 52 -7.49 2.67 -8.03
CA LEU A 52 -7.76 3.06 -9.41
C LEU A 52 -7.02 2.21 -10.45
N GLY A 53 -6.29 1.17 -10.03
CA GLY A 53 -5.49 0.35 -10.94
C GLY A 53 -4.26 1.04 -11.48
N ARG A 54 -3.69 2.01 -10.73
CA ARG A 54 -2.47 2.76 -11.09
C ARG A 54 -1.32 2.48 -10.11
N PRO A 55 -0.90 1.22 -9.91
CA PRO A 55 0.06 0.85 -8.87
C PRO A 55 1.47 1.41 -9.12
N GLU A 56 1.88 1.64 -10.37
CA GLU A 56 3.19 2.24 -10.71
C GLU A 56 3.30 3.68 -10.19
N ALA A 57 2.21 4.44 -10.31
CA ALA A 57 2.14 5.81 -9.77
C ALA A 57 2.18 5.80 -8.24
N ALA A 58 1.51 4.82 -7.61
CA ALA A 58 1.59 4.63 -6.16
C ALA A 58 3.01 4.27 -5.71
N VAL A 59 3.72 3.36 -6.42
CA VAL A 59 5.12 3.01 -6.15
C VAL A 59 6.02 4.25 -6.26
N ALA A 60 5.86 5.07 -7.29
CA ALA A 60 6.66 6.27 -7.47
C ALA A 60 6.46 7.26 -6.29
N LEU A 61 5.23 7.39 -5.81
CA LEU A 61 4.91 8.24 -4.67
C LEU A 61 5.52 7.67 -3.38
N TYR A 62 5.35 6.38 -3.10
CA TYR A 62 5.93 5.75 -1.91
C TYR A 62 7.46 5.80 -1.89
N ARG A 63 8.13 5.68 -3.03
CA ARG A 63 9.59 5.87 -3.10
C ARG A 63 10.00 7.26 -2.63
N LYS A 64 9.28 8.30 -3.04
CA LYS A 64 9.53 9.68 -2.57
C LYS A 64 9.23 9.84 -1.08
N LEU A 65 8.14 9.23 -0.62
CA LEU A 65 7.66 9.36 0.76
C LEU A 65 8.56 8.60 1.77
N LEU A 66 9.03 7.42 1.39
CA LEU A 66 9.61 6.44 2.31
C LEU A 66 11.10 6.18 2.10
N LEU A 67 11.70 6.57 0.98
CA LEU A 67 13.13 6.39 0.75
C LEU A 67 13.88 7.70 0.95
N SER A 68 14.82 7.69 1.89
CA SER A 68 15.88 8.70 1.98
C SER A 68 16.91 8.45 0.88
N SER A 69 17.32 9.52 0.19
CA SER A 69 18.26 9.47 -0.94
C SER A 69 17.89 8.47 -2.04
N GLY A 70 16.62 8.10 -2.16
CA GLY A 70 16.10 7.18 -3.18
C GLY A 70 16.42 5.69 -2.99
N VAL A 71 17.19 5.32 -1.96
CA VAL A 71 17.66 3.93 -1.76
C VAL A 71 17.42 3.43 -0.32
N LEU A 72 17.58 4.30 0.68
CA LEU A 72 17.51 3.89 2.08
C LEU A 72 16.10 4.07 2.63
N MET A 73 15.50 3.02 3.19
CA MET A 73 14.20 3.11 3.82
C MET A 73 14.24 4.00 5.08
N ARG A 74 13.27 4.90 5.20
CA ARG A 74 13.05 5.69 6.40
C ARG A 74 12.63 4.80 7.56
N GLN A 75 13.40 4.82 8.65
CA GLN A 75 13.14 3.99 9.83
C GLN A 75 11.96 4.50 10.67
N ASP A 76 11.72 5.80 10.64
CA ASP A 76 10.64 6.50 11.35
C ASP A 76 9.27 6.42 10.66
N ALA A 77 9.21 5.83 9.46
CA ALA A 77 7.97 5.74 8.71
C ALA A 77 6.96 4.79 9.38
N PRO A 78 5.66 5.20 9.48
CA PRO A 78 4.62 4.34 10.03
C PRO A 78 4.55 2.97 9.34
N ALA A 79 4.33 1.91 10.11
CA ALA A 79 4.22 0.54 9.60
C ALA A 79 3.16 0.42 8.49
N GLN A 80 2.02 1.10 8.66
CA GLN A 80 0.93 1.17 7.67
C GLN A 80 1.40 1.71 6.31
N PHE A 81 2.31 2.69 6.29
CA PHE A 81 2.79 3.25 5.03
C PHE A 81 3.69 2.24 4.31
N LYS A 82 4.52 1.51 5.07
CA LYS A 82 5.37 0.45 4.54
C LYS A 82 4.54 -0.72 4.01
N SER A 83 3.47 -1.11 4.70
CA SER A 83 2.59 -2.18 4.22
C SER A 83 1.82 -1.76 2.97
N ASN A 84 1.33 -0.52 2.90
CA ASN A 84 0.73 0.00 1.67
C ASN A 84 1.72 0.06 0.50
N PHE A 85 2.99 0.41 0.77
CA PHE A 85 4.04 0.36 -0.26
C PHE A 85 4.31 -1.08 -0.72
N ALA A 86 4.38 -2.04 0.21
CA ALA A 86 4.49 -3.45 -0.14
C ALA A 86 3.31 -3.92 -1.01
N ALA A 87 2.08 -3.47 -0.74
CA ALA A 87 0.93 -3.75 -1.59
C ALA A 87 1.13 -3.22 -3.03
N ALA A 88 1.57 -1.97 -3.19
CA ALA A 88 1.85 -1.38 -4.50
C ALA A 88 2.94 -2.17 -5.26
N LEU A 89 3.98 -2.63 -4.55
CA LEU A 89 5.04 -3.46 -5.14
C LEU A 89 4.53 -4.84 -5.57
N LEU A 90 3.67 -5.50 -4.80
CA LEU A 90 3.04 -6.76 -5.22
C LEU A 90 2.17 -6.58 -6.46
N MET A 91 1.41 -5.48 -6.54
CA MET A 91 0.55 -5.17 -7.69
C MET A 91 1.34 -4.91 -8.98
N THR A 92 2.56 -4.40 -8.87
CA THR A 92 3.49 -4.21 -10.01
C THR A 92 4.35 -5.46 -10.29
N GLY A 93 4.17 -6.55 -9.53
CA GLY A 93 4.97 -7.78 -9.66
C GLY A 93 6.38 -7.68 -9.08
N ASN A 94 6.71 -6.61 -8.35
CA ASN A 94 7.98 -6.47 -7.63
C ASN A 94 7.96 -7.25 -6.32
N LEU A 95 8.01 -8.58 -6.43
CA LEU A 95 7.92 -9.50 -5.30
C LEU A 95 9.10 -9.39 -4.34
N SER A 96 10.30 -9.14 -4.86
CA SER A 96 11.51 -9.02 -4.03
C SER A 96 11.41 -7.81 -3.11
N GLY A 97 11.06 -6.64 -3.65
CA GLY A 97 10.90 -5.42 -2.86
C GLY A 97 9.74 -5.53 -1.86
N ALA A 98 8.60 -6.11 -2.28
CA ALA A 98 7.48 -6.34 -1.37
C ALA A 98 7.84 -7.30 -0.23
N THR A 99 8.54 -8.40 -0.53
CA THR A 99 8.93 -9.39 0.49
C THR A 99 9.90 -8.78 1.49
N ALA A 100 10.89 -7.99 1.03
CA ALA A 100 11.83 -7.30 1.91
C ALA A 100 11.10 -6.37 2.91
N LEU A 101 10.15 -5.55 2.44
CA LEU A 101 9.34 -4.70 3.31
C LEU A 101 8.47 -5.52 4.28
N LEU A 102 7.87 -6.62 3.82
CA LEU A 102 7.08 -7.48 4.70
C LEU A 102 7.93 -8.19 5.75
N ASP A 103 9.19 -8.49 5.47
CA ASP A 103 10.12 -9.04 6.46
C ASP A 103 10.55 -7.98 7.49
N GLU A 104 10.78 -6.73 7.09
CA GLU A 104 10.97 -5.61 8.04
C GLU A 104 9.79 -5.45 9.01
N LEU A 105 8.57 -5.69 8.52
CA LEU A 105 7.33 -5.56 9.30
C LEU A 105 7.01 -6.78 10.18
N ARG A 106 7.86 -7.82 10.21
CA ARG A 106 7.55 -9.09 10.92
C ARG A 106 7.38 -8.92 12.43
N GLY A 107 8.02 -7.92 13.03
CA GLY A 107 7.89 -7.58 14.46
C GLY A 107 6.78 -6.58 14.79
N THR A 108 6.00 -6.14 13.80
CA THR A 108 4.93 -5.14 13.99
C THR A 108 3.56 -5.79 13.97
N ASP A 109 2.61 -5.29 14.77
CA ASP A 109 1.21 -5.72 14.76
C ASP A 109 0.41 -5.07 13.61
N ASP A 110 1.01 -4.87 12.43
CA ASP A 110 0.35 -4.22 11.30
C ASP A 110 -0.62 -5.21 10.60
N PRO A 111 -1.94 -4.95 10.60
CA PRO A 111 -2.92 -5.84 9.96
C PRO A 111 -2.75 -5.89 8.44
N GLY A 112 -2.36 -4.78 7.81
CA GLY A 112 -2.05 -4.72 6.38
C GLY A 112 -0.95 -5.70 5.98
N ALA A 113 0.16 -5.70 6.72
CA ALA A 113 1.29 -6.60 6.50
C ALA A 113 0.88 -8.08 6.65
N ARG A 114 0.05 -8.42 7.64
CA ARG A 114 -0.49 -9.78 7.78
C ARG A 114 -1.30 -10.21 6.56
N ARG A 115 -2.27 -9.39 6.12
CA ARG A 115 -3.09 -9.71 4.94
C ARG A 115 -2.27 -9.85 3.67
N LEU A 116 -1.22 -9.05 3.51
CA LEU A 116 -0.31 -9.15 2.37
C LEU A 116 0.52 -10.44 2.39
N ARG A 117 1.01 -10.87 3.56
CA ARG A 117 1.70 -12.17 3.69
C ARG A 117 0.76 -13.33 3.36
N ASP A 118 -0.49 -13.26 3.81
CA ASP A 118 -1.50 -14.28 3.52
C ASP A 118 -1.82 -14.33 2.02
N ALA A 119 -1.99 -13.18 1.37
CA ALA A 119 -2.22 -13.07 -0.07
C ALA A 119 -1.02 -13.61 -0.87
N LEU A 120 0.20 -13.25 -0.48
CA LEU A 120 1.43 -13.78 -1.08
C LEU A 120 1.54 -15.30 -0.90
N GLY A 121 1.16 -15.82 0.28
CA GLY A 121 1.11 -17.25 0.55
C GLY A 121 0.05 -18.01 -0.26
N ARG A 122 -1.14 -17.43 -0.46
CA ARG A 122 -2.18 -17.97 -1.36
C ARG A 122 -1.69 -18.00 -2.80
N TRP A 123 -1.13 -16.89 -3.27
CA TRP A 123 -0.58 -16.79 -4.62
C TRP A 123 0.54 -17.80 -4.86
N ARG A 124 1.52 -17.93 -3.96
CA ARG A 124 2.59 -18.94 -4.07
C ARG A 124 2.06 -20.36 -4.15
N ARG A 125 0.99 -20.69 -3.43
CA ARG A 125 0.33 -22.01 -3.49
C ARG A 125 -0.43 -22.25 -4.78
N SER A 126 -0.93 -21.19 -5.43
CA SER A 126 -1.59 -21.29 -6.74
C SER A 126 -0.62 -21.51 -7.91
N LEU A 127 0.68 -21.31 -7.70
CA LEU A 127 1.68 -21.51 -8.74
C LEU A 127 1.77 -22.98 -9.15
N SER A 128 1.87 -23.21 -10.47
CA SER A 128 2.07 -24.55 -11.00
C SER A 128 3.32 -25.22 -10.41
N PRO A 129 3.35 -26.56 -10.29
CA PRO A 129 4.52 -27.27 -9.79
C PRO A 129 5.83 -26.88 -10.50
N TRP A 130 5.75 -26.62 -11.81
CA TRP A 130 6.88 -26.13 -12.61
C TRP A 130 7.40 -24.77 -12.13
N ARG A 131 6.51 -23.78 -11.94
CA ARG A 131 6.89 -22.45 -11.44
C ARG A 131 7.43 -22.51 -10.01
N ARG A 132 6.93 -23.43 -9.18
CA ARG A 132 7.47 -23.69 -7.84
C ARG A 132 8.87 -24.30 -7.89
N GLY A 133 9.11 -25.22 -8.83
CA GLY A 133 10.43 -25.79 -9.09
C GLY A 133 11.46 -24.73 -9.51
N LEU A 134 11.09 -23.83 -10.43
CA LEU A 134 11.92 -22.69 -10.82
C LEU A 134 12.27 -21.79 -9.63
N ALA A 135 11.29 -21.52 -8.75
CA ALA A 135 11.53 -20.75 -7.53
C ALA A 135 12.56 -21.42 -6.59
N ALA A 136 12.52 -22.75 -6.48
CA ALA A 136 13.44 -23.51 -5.62
C ALA A 136 14.90 -23.46 -6.11
N ILE A 137 15.13 -23.23 -7.41
CA ILE A 137 16.47 -23.05 -7.99
C ILE A 137 16.88 -21.57 -8.15
N GLY A 138 16.15 -20.66 -7.48
CA GLY A 138 16.49 -19.23 -7.42
C GLY A 138 15.87 -18.36 -8.53
N ILE A 139 14.97 -18.91 -9.36
CA ILE A 139 14.25 -18.12 -10.38
C ILE A 139 12.91 -17.69 -9.81
N PRO A 140 12.75 -16.43 -9.37
CA PRO A 140 11.52 -16.00 -8.72
C PRO A 140 10.34 -16.07 -9.68
N PRO A 141 9.17 -16.54 -9.21
CA PRO A 141 7.97 -16.56 -10.03
C PRO A 141 7.58 -15.13 -10.43
N GLN A 142 7.30 -14.92 -11.71
CA GLN A 142 6.99 -13.60 -12.26
C GLN A 142 5.47 -13.40 -12.40
N GLY A 143 5.03 -12.16 -12.25
CA GLY A 143 3.67 -11.72 -12.52
C GLY A 143 3.04 -10.94 -11.36
N PRO A 144 2.11 -10.03 -11.66
CA PRO A 144 1.41 -9.26 -10.64
C PRO A 144 0.55 -10.19 -9.75
N ILE A 145 0.47 -9.87 -8.47
CA ILE A 145 -0.50 -10.52 -7.57
C ILE A 145 -1.81 -9.76 -7.67
N ALA A 146 -2.87 -10.45 -8.10
CA ALA A 146 -4.23 -9.96 -7.92
C ALA A 146 -4.57 -10.05 -6.43
N LEU A 147 -4.68 -8.89 -5.76
CA LEU A 147 -5.20 -8.82 -4.40
C LEU A 147 -6.72 -9.04 -4.46
N ASP A 148 -7.22 -10.01 -3.70
CA ASP A 148 -8.63 -10.37 -3.58
C ASP A 148 -9.44 -9.41 -2.69
N TYR A 149 -8.83 -8.28 -2.33
CA TYR A 149 -9.41 -7.22 -1.49
C TYR A 149 -8.91 -5.85 -1.95
N ALA A 150 -9.61 -4.78 -1.51
CA ALA A 150 -9.20 -3.41 -1.82
C ALA A 150 -7.85 -3.07 -1.17
N PRO A 151 -6.81 -2.73 -1.93
CA PRO A 151 -5.48 -2.46 -1.38
C PRO A 151 -5.44 -1.15 -0.58
N GLY A 152 -4.55 -1.13 0.41
CA GLY A 152 -4.20 0.05 1.18
C GLY A 152 -5.16 0.40 2.33
N GLU A 153 -4.58 0.75 3.48
CA GLU A 153 -5.27 1.26 4.68
C GLU A 153 -4.93 2.74 4.96
N LEU A 154 -5.84 3.48 5.61
CA LEU A 154 -5.71 4.89 6.05
C LEU A 154 -6.05 5.08 7.53
#